data_AF-A0A7D5D7K4-F1
#
_entry.id   AF-A0A7D5D7K4-F1
#
_cell.length_a   1.000
_cell.length_b   1.000
_cell.length_c   1.000
_cell.angle_alpha   90.00
_cell.angle_beta   90.00
_cell.angle_gamma   90.00
#
_symmetry.space_group_name_H-M   'P 1'
#
loop_
_entity.id
_entity.type
_entity.pdbx_description
1 polymer ?
#
loop_
_entity_poly.entity_id
_entity_poly.type
_entity_poly.pdbx_seq_one_letter_code
_entity_poly.pdbx_strand_id
1 'polypeptide(L)'
;MSELVIASQLDATFNNALRERLANSHPNAKVVEVPVGVPSDLPPEASILMGRPINVRGYQAPDTPPPGWPYGLRWIQLASSGIDFYPAWLFDGLPVTTARGSASDPIAEFALAAIFAYNKHLPDIWVQNSDWQFTALTPVKGQTLGILGFGSIGSSLATKAKALGLRVIALRQSDTPLGVEGVETARDIHHLFAESDHLVLAAPLTPGTRHLVNAQVLASAKPGLHLINIARGGLVDQDALLNALDHGPLGFASLDVTEPEPLPEGHRLYSHPKVRLSPHTSAISTKGGEAIADILLDNLERFLAGQPLHNLADRTRGY
;
A
#
# COMPACT_ATOMS: atom_id res chain seq x y z
N MET A 1 9.99 -8.41 36.75
CA MET A 1 9.53 -8.45 35.33
C MET A 1 10.76 -8.27 34.47
N SER A 2 10.96 -9.11 33.46
CA SER A 2 12.06 -8.93 32.49
C SER A 2 11.93 -7.56 31.83
N GLU A 3 13.05 -6.85 31.69
CA GLU A 3 13.08 -5.55 31.02
C GLU A 3 12.58 -5.68 29.56
N LEU A 4 11.64 -4.82 29.14
CA LEU A 4 11.10 -4.84 27.79
C LEU A 4 12.03 -4.05 26.86
N VAL A 5 12.74 -4.73 25.98
CA VAL A 5 13.63 -4.07 25.01
C VAL A 5 13.12 -4.26 23.58
N ILE A 6 12.90 -3.13 22.90
CA ILE A 6 12.48 -3.02 21.51
C ILE A 6 13.70 -2.56 20.70
N ALA A 7 14.21 -3.42 19.82
CA ALA A 7 15.18 -3.03 18.81
C ALA A 7 14.45 -2.39 17.63
N SER A 8 14.83 -1.18 17.23
CA SER A 8 14.13 -0.41 16.21
C SER A 8 15.04 0.01 15.06
N GLN A 9 14.61 -0.32 13.85
CA GLN A 9 15.23 0.14 12.60
C GLN A 9 14.66 1.48 12.10
N LEU A 10 13.69 2.06 12.81
CA LEU A 10 13.10 3.36 12.43
C LEU A 10 14.02 4.51 12.83
N ASP A 11 13.77 5.70 12.27
CA ASP A 11 14.60 6.87 12.53
C ASP A 11 14.46 7.41 13.96
N ALA A 12 15.37 8.30 14.33
CA ALA A 12 15.41 8.91 15.66
C ALA A 12 14.11 9.67 15.98
N THR A 13 13.45 10.29 15.00
CA THR A 13 12.19 11.01 15.19
C THR A 13 11.09 10.05 15.67
N PHE A 14 10.90 8.92 14.98
CA PHE A 14 9.96 7.89 15.39
C PHE A 14 10.34 7.31 16.76
N ASN A 15 11.60 6.96 16.97
CA ASN A 15 12.04 6.31 18.21
C ASN A 15 11.86 7.22 19.43
N ASN A 16 12.11 8.53 19.30
CA ASN A 16 11.88 9.49 20.36
C ASN A 16 10.38 9.59 20.71
N ALA A 17 9.52 9.71 19.69
CA ALA A 17 8.07 9.71 19.90
C ALA A 17 7.58 8.41 20.58
N LEU A 18 8.13 7.25 20.18
CA LEU A 18 7.80 5.97 20.80
C LEU A 18 8.25 5.91 22.27
N ARG A 19 9.45 6.40 22.59
CA ARG A 19 9.97 6.47 23.97
C ARG A 19 9.08 7.34 24.86
N GLU A 20 8.66 8.51 24.37
CA GLU A 20 7.76 9.41 25.11
C GLU A 20 6.41 8.74 25.42
N ARG A 21 5.87 7.99 24.46
CA ARG A 21 4.60 7.26 24.65
C ARG A 21 4.76 6.11 25.65
N LEU A 22 5.86 5.35 25.56
CA LEU A 22 6.16 4.25 26.48
C LEU A 22 6.44 4.74 27.90
N ALA A 23 7.02 5.92 28.09
CA ALA A 23 7.31 6.46 29.43
C ALA A 23 6.05 6.53 30.34
N ASN A 24 4.87 6.67 29.74
CA ASN A 24 3.60 6.74 30.46
C ASN A 24 3.02 5.37 30.84
N SER A 25 3.17 4.35 29.98
CA SER A 25 2.55 3.02 30.17
C SER A 25 3.55 1.94 30.61
N HIS A 26 4.78 2.00 30.10
CA HIS A 26 5.87 1.05 30.34
C HIS A 26 7.19 1.80 30.63
N PRO A 27 7.33 2.46 31.80
CA PRO A 27 8.48 3.32 32.10
C PRO A 27 9.84 2.59 32.13
N ASN A 28 9.84 1.26 32.26
CA ASN A 28 11.05 0.43 32.21
C ASN A 28 11.33 -0.13 30.81
N ALA A 29 10.53 0.22 29.80
CA ALA A 29 10.78 -0.21 28.43
C ALA A 29 11.92 0.60 27.82
N LYS A 30 12.77 -0.07 27.04
CA LYS A 30 13.86 0.55 26.28
C LYS A 30 13.61 0.41 24.79
N VAL A 31 13.84 1.49 24.05
CA VAL A 31 13.88 1.49 22.59
C VAL A 31 15.32 1.72 22.16
N VAL A 32 15.94 0.70 21.56
CA VAL A 32 17.33 0.72 21.12
C VAL A 32 17.37 0.80 19.60
N GLU A 33 18.10 1.78 19.09
CA GLU A 33 18.32 1.95 17.65
C GLU A 33 19.27 0.88 17.12
N VAL A 34 18.89 0.25 16.00
CA VAL A 34 19.70 -0.76 15.32
C VAL A 34 19.75 -0.49 13.81
N PRO A 35 20.80 -0.96 13.10
CA PRO A 35 20.93 -0.74 11.66
C PRO A 35 19.75 -1.27 10.84
N VAL A 36 19.40 -0.53 9.78
CA VAL A 36 18.41 -0.96 8.77
C VAL A 36 18.98 -2.10 7.94
N GLY A 37 18.14 -3.10 7.62
CA GLY A 37 18.50 -4.23 6.77
C GLY A 37 18.36 -5.57 7.48
N VAL A 38 19.18 -6.55 7.09
CA VAL A 38 19.19 -7.88 7.70
C VAL A 38 19.63 -7.76 9.17
N PRO A 39 18.82 -8.20 10.15
CA PRO A 39 19.17 -8.11 11.56
C PRO A 39 20.45 -8.89 11.91
N SER A 40 21.46 -8.21 12.43
CA SER A 40 22.77 -8.81 12.74
C SER A 40 23.32 -8.35 14.09
N ASP A 41 23.05 -7.11 14.50
CA ASP A 41 23.57 -6.51 15.74
C ASP A 41 22.45 -6.18 16.73
N LEU A 42 21.55 -7.13 16.99
CA LEU A 42 20.48 -6.92 17.96
C LEU A 42 21.01 -7.05 19.41
N PRO A 43 20.57 -6.18 20.34
CA PRO A 43 20.86 -6.36 21.77
C PRO A 43 20.40 -7.75 22.25
N PRO A 44 21.21 -8.50 23.03
CA PRO A 44 20.84 -9.84 23.51
C PRO A 44 19.53 -9.89 24.31
N GLU A 45 19.17 -8.77 24.94
CA GLU A 45 17.95 -8.59 25.72
C GLU A 45 16.74 -8.15 24.88
N ALA A 46 16.93 -7.83 23.60
CA ALA A 46 15.85 -7.44 22.71
C ALA A 46 14.84 -8.57 22.54
N SER A 47 13.58 -8.30 22.85
CA SER A 47 12.50 -9.28 22.70
C SER A 47 11.50 -8.93 21.59
N ILE A 48 11.59 -7.70 21.06
CA ILE A 48 10.76 -7.20 19.97
C ILE A 48 11.65 -6.50 18.95
N LEU A 49 11.38 -6.74 17.67
CA LEU A 49 11.99 -6.01 16.55
C LEU A 49 10.94 -5.14 15.85
N MET A 50 11.20 -3.83 15.76
CA MET A 50 10.50 -2.91 14.86
C MET A 50 11.25 -2.83 13.53
N GLY A 51 10.79 -3.61 12.55
CA GLY A 51 11.49 -3.87 11.28
C GLY A 51 11.05 -2.98 10.11
N ARG A 52 11.99 -2.69 9.21
CA ARG A 52 11.73 -1.97 7.93
C ARG A 52 11.90 -2.90 6.73
N PRO A 53 11.26 -2.56 5.58
CA PRO A 53 11.52 -3.24 4.31
C PRO A 53 13.02 -3.43 4.04
N ILE A 54 13.41 -4.65 3.69
CA ILE A 54 14.82 -5.05 3.47
C ILE A 54 15.13 -5.12 1.98
N ASN A 55 14.32 -5.87 1.22
CA ASN A 55 14.47 -6.08 -0.22
C ASN A 55 13.90 -4.88 -0.98
N VAL A 56 14.65 -3.79 -1.01
CA VAL A 56 14.26 -2.53 -1.67
C VAL A 56 15.41 -1.98 -2.51
N ARG A 57 15.08 -1.22 -3.56
CA ARG A 57 16.05 -0.50 -4.40
C ARG A 57 17.18 -1.38 -4.97
N GLY A 58 16.83 -2.57 -5.42
CA GLY A 58 17.76 -3.52 -6.03
C GLY A 58 18.61 -4.34 -5.05
N TYR A 59 18.45 -4.14 -3.74
CA TYR A 59 19.04 -5.04 -2.74
C TYR A 59 18.14 -6.26 -2.51
N GLN A 60 18.76 -7.43 -2.41
CA GLN A 60 18.11 -8.69 -2.07
C GLN A 60 18.84 -9.31 -0.87
N ALA A 61 18.12 -9.58 0.22
CA ALA A 61 18.67 -10.26 1.38
C ALA A 61 19.02 -11.73 1.06
N PRO A 62 19.97 -12.33 1.79
CA PRO A 62 20.23 -13.77 1.69
C PRO A 62 18.99 -14.61 2.01
N ASP A 63 18.85 -15.74 1.31
CA ASP A 63 17.76 -16.69 1.50
C ASP A 63 17.84 -17.48 2.82
N THR A 64 18.97 -17.37 3.53
CA THR A 64 19.18 -18.00 4.83
C THR A 64 19.22 -16.95 5.94
N PRO A 65 18.66 -17.26 7.13
CA PRO A 65 18.73 -16.34 8.25
C PRO A 65 20.18 -16.14 8.71
N PRO A 66 20.49 -14.98 9.30
CA PRO A 66 21.81 -14.70 9.86
C PRO A 66 22.09 -15.63 11.07
N PRO A 67 23.36 -15.95 11.36
CA PRO A 67 23.71 -16.85 12.45
C PRO A 67 23.15 -16.39 13.80
N GLY A 68 22.47 -17.27 14.52
CA GLY A 68 21.87 -16.96 15.82
C GLY A 68 20.44 -16.43 15.76
N TRP A 69 19.86 -16.27 14.56
CA TRP A 69 18.44 -15.96 14.42
C TRP A 69 17.57 -16.98 15.19
N PRO A 70 16.55 -16.54 15.96
CA PRO A 70 16.02 -15.18 16.03
C PRO A 70 16.53 -14.33 17.21
N TYR A 71 17.74 -14.58 17.73
CA TYR A 71 18.39 -13.76 18.77
C TYR A 71 17.58 -13.55 20.07
N GLY A 72 16.67 -14.48 20.40
CA GLY A 72 15.79 -14.34 21.57
C GLY A 72 14.58 -13.43 21.37
N LEU A 73 14.38 -12.90 20.15
CA LEU A 73 13.15 -12.21 19.78
C LEU A 73 11.94 -13.12 20.00
N ARG A 74 10.83 -12.51 20.41
CA ARG A 74 9.55 -13.17 20.60
C ARG A 74 8.46 -12.64 19.67
N TRP A 75 8.68 -11.46 19.08
CA TRP A 75 7.74 -10.81 18.19
C TRP A 75 8.44 -9.82 17.26
N ILE A 76 7.97 -9.71 16.01
CA ILE A 76 8.41 -8.72 15.03
C ILE A 76 7.22 -7.89 14.60
N GLN A 77 7.33 -6.57 14.72
CA GLN A 77 6.39 -5.60 14.12
C GLN A 77 7.04 -4.95 12.91
N LEU A 78 6.45 -5.16 11.73
CA LEU A 78 6.88 -4.51 10.50
C LEU A 78 6.26 -3.13 10.38
N ALA A 79 7.03 -2.18 9.85
CA ALA A 79 6.58 -0.81 9.53
C ALA A 79 5.72 -0.74 8.26
N SER A 80 5.70 -1.81 7.45
CA SER A 80 4.99 -1.88 6.18
C SER A 80 3.69 -2.68 6.28
N SER A 81 2.76 -2.40 5.37
CA SER A 81 1.58 -3.26 5.16
C SER A 81 1.91 -4.48 4.32
N GLY A 82 2.79 -4.35 3.33
CA GLY A 82 3.24 -5.45 2.49
C GLY A 82 4.39 -6.24 3.12
N ILE A 83 4.44 -7.53 2.80
CA ILE A 83 5.42 -8.49 3.33
C ILE A 83 6.42 -8.97 2.27
N ASP A 84 6.23 -8.57 1.02
CA ASP A 84 7.03 -8.94 -0.15
C ASP A 84 8.45 -8.33 -0.14
N PHE A 85 8.69 -7.32 0.70
CA PHE A 85 10.00 -6.67 0.85
C PHE A 85 10.93 -7.35 1.88
N TYR A 86 10.62 -8.58 2.30
CA TYR A 86 11.36 -9.26 3.34
C TYR A 86 11.75 -10.67 2.90
N PRO A 87 12.90 -11.20 3.36
CA PRO A 87 13.27 -12.57 3.08
C PRO A 87 12.33 -13.55 3.80
N ALA A 88 12.09 -14.70 3.17
CA ALA A 88 11.09 -15.67 3.62
C ALA A 88 11.32 -16.17 5.06
N TRP A 89 12.59 -16.33 5.46
CA TRP A 89 12.97 -16.82 6.79
C TRP A 89 12.57 -15.89 7.93
N LEU A 90 12.28 -14.61 7.66
CA LEU A 90 11.84 -13.66 8.68
C LEU A 90 10.49 -14.08 9.31
N PHE A 91 9.68 -14.80 8.55
CA PHE A 91 8.34 -15.25 8.93
C PHE A 91 8.31 -16.66 9.54
N ASP A 92 9.47 -17.29 9.68
CA ASP A 92 9.58 -18.66 10.18
C ASP A 92 9.81 -18.65 11.70
N GLY A 93 8.89 -19.28 12.46
CA GLY A 93 9.07 -19.57 13.89
C GLY A 93 8.75 -18.42 14.87
N LEU A 94 8.41 -17.22 14.39
CA LEU A 94 7.99 -16.09 15.23
C LEU A 94 6.69 -15.44 14.71
N PRO A 95 5.86 -14.88 15.60
CA PRO A 95 4.78 -14.02 15.17
C PRO A 95 5.35 -12.75 14.53
N VAL A 96 4.93 -12.48 13.29
CA VAL A 96 5.26 -11.26 12.56
C VAL A 96 3.97 -10.51 12.28
N THR A 97 3.87 -9.27 12.74
CA THR A 97 2.73 -8.38 12.50
C THR A 97 3.11 -7.29 11.50
N THR A 98 2.13 -6.82 10.73
CA THR A 98 2.30 -5.73 9.76
C THR A 98 1.73 -4.43 10.29
N ALA A 99 2.07 -3.31 9.64
CA ALA A 99 1.44 -2.02 9.86
C ALA A 99 0.17 -1.82 8.99
N ARG A 100 -0.48 -2.91 8.58
CA ARG A 100 -1.74 -2.87 7.83
C ARG A 100 -2.74 -1.95 8.53
N GLY A 101 -3.29 -0.99 7.78
CA GLY A 101 -4.21 0.01 8.31
C GLY A 101 -3.58 1.40 8.44
N SER A 102 -2.29 1.51 8.81
CA SER A 102 -1.61 2.78 9.13
C SER A 102 -1.64 3.82 8.02
N ALA A 103 -1.57 3.37 6.76
CA ALA A 103 -1.56 4.24 5.59
C ALA A 103 -2.89 4.26 4.81
N SER A 104 -3.99 3.72 5.36
CA SER A 104 -5.24 3.56 4.60
C SER A 104 -5.83 4.88 4.14
N ASP A 105 -5.83 5.90 5.01
CA ASP A 105 -6.33 7.23 4.68
C ASP A 105 -5.43 7.99 3.70
N PRO A 106 -4.11 8.11 3.93
CA PRO A 106 -3.21 8.74 2.95
C PRO A 106 -3.28 8.14 1.55
N ILE A 107 -3.34 6.80 1.45
CA ILE A 107 -3.44 6.11 0.15
C ILE A 107 -4.80 6.40 -0.52
N ALA A 108 -5.89 6.39 0.26
CA ALA A 108 -7.22 6.73 -0.25
C ALA A 108 -7.26 8.19 -0.75
N GLU A 109 -6.66 9.12 -0.01
CA GLU A 109 -6.53 10.52 -0.41
C GLU A 109 -5.70 10.67 -1.69
N PHE A 110 -4.59 9.93 -1.82
CA PHE A 110 -3.78 9.91 -3.03
C PHE A 110 -4.57 9.41 -4.25
N ALA A 111 -5.33 8.33 -4.11
CA ALA A 111 -6.19 7.83 -5.19
C ALA A 111 -7.26 8.85 -5.60
N LEU A 112 -7.88 9.55 -4.63
CA LEU A 112 -8.82 10.63 -4.91
C LEU A 112 -8.13 11.82 -5.58
N ALA A 113 -6.90 12.17 -5.17
CA ALA A 113 -6.12 13.21 -5.81
C ALA A 113 -5.83 12.87 -7.27
N ALA A 114 -5.52 11.61 -7.60
CA ALA A 114 -5.36 11.15 -8.97
C ALA A 114 -6.67 11.27 -9.78
N ILE A 115 -7.81 10.91 -9.19
CA ILE A 115 -9.14 11.07 -9.80
C ILE A 115 -9.42 12.56 -10.08
N PHE A 116 -9.19 13.43 -9.11
CA PHE A 116 -9.36 14.87 -9.30
C PHE A 116 -8.40 15.44 -10.32
N ALA A 117 -7.14 15.02 -10.32
CA ALA A 117 -6.16 15.49 -11.29
C ALA A 117 -6.59 15.14 -12.71
N TYR A 118 -7.08 13.92 -12.94
CA TYR A 118 -7.63 13.51 -14.22
C TYR A 118 -8.88 14.34 -14.60
N ASN A 119 -9.88 14.44 -13.73
CA ASN A 119 -11.15 15.11 -14.05
C ASN A 119 -11.07 16.63 -14.15
N LYS A 120 -10.10 17.24 -13.47
CA LYS A 120 -9.88 18.69 -13.41
C LYS A 120 -8.70 19.15 -14.27
N HIS A 121 -8.11 18.23 -15.02
CA HIS A 121 -6.95 18.46 -15.88
C HIS A 121 -5.77 19.09 -15.09
N LEU A 122 -5.50 18.62 -13.87
CA LEU A 122 -4.39 19.15 -13.07
C LEU A 122 -3.07 18.44 -13.47
N PRO A 123 -1.94 19.16 -13.52
CA PRO A 123 -1.80 20.61 -13.30
C PRO A 123 -2.06 21.46 -14.55
N ASP A 124 -2.34 20.85 -15.71
CA ASP A 124 -2.39 21.49 -17.03
C ASP A 124 -3.42 22.63 -17.14
N ILE A 125 -4.45 22.64 -16.29
CA ILE A 125 -5.46 23.71 -16.20
C ILE A 125 -4.90 25.04 -15.67
N TRP A 126 -3.76 25.03 -14.97
CA TRP A 126 -3.19 26.24 -14.38
C TRP A 126 -2.55 27.12 -15.45
N VAL A 127 -3.10 28.33 -15.60
CA VAL A 127 -2.64 29.32 -16.57
C VAL A 127 -1.22 29.80 -16.21
N GLN A 128 -0.28 29.66 -17.14
CA GLN A 128 1.13 30.10 -16.99
C GLN A 128 1.46 31.41 -17.71
N ASN A 129 0.54 31.91 -18.54
CA ASN A 129 0.72 33.12 -19.35
C ASN A 129 -0.60 33.90 -19.45
N SER A 130 -0.71 34.87 -20.33
CA SER A 130 -1.95 35.65 -20.48
C SER A 130 -3.05 34.95 -21.29
N ASP A 131 -2.93 33.65 -21.57
CA ASP A 131 -3.94 32.89 -22.31
C ASP A 131 -5.02 32.34 -21.37
N TRP A 132 -6.16 33.05 -21.33
CA TRP A 132 -7.30 32.71 -20.50
C TRP A 132 -8.30 31.86 -21.29
N GLN A 133 -8.15 30.54 -21.21
CA GLN A 133 -9.05 29.59 -21.88
C GLN A 133 -10.05 28.99 -20.89
N PHE A 134 -11.34 29.27 -21.11
CA PHE A 134 -12.42 28.60 -20.37
C PHE A 134 -12.51 27.13 -20.81
N THR A 135 -12.15 26.22 -19.91
CA THR A 135 -12.17 24.77 -20.17
C THR A 135 -13.28 24.12 -19.34
N ALA A 136 -14.16 23.37 -19.99
CA ALA A 136 -15.13 22.55 -19.28
C ALA A 136 -14.41 21.42 -18.54
N LEU A 137 -14.67 21.28 -17.23
CA LEU A 137 -14.10 20.23 -16.39
C LEU A 137 -15.14 19.18 -16.06
N THR A 138 -14.69 17.94 -15.87
CA THR A 138 -15.58 16.81 -15.61
C THR A 138 -15.96 16.76 -14.13
N PRO A 139 -17.25 16.77 -13.75
CA PRO A 139 -17.66 16.53 -12.36
C PRO A 139 -17.45 15.05 -11.99
N VAL A 140 -17.00 14.78 -10.76
CA VAL A 140 -16.85 13.40 -10.24
C VAL A 140 -18.18 12.79 -9.80
N LYS A 141 -19.14 13.63 -9.39
CA LYS A 141 -20.45 13.19 -8.93
C LYS A 141 -21.18 12.44 -10.05
N GLY A 142 -21.68 11.25 -9.73
CA GLY A 142 -22.40 10.38 -10.67
C GLY A 142 -21.52 9.43 -11.48
N GLN A 143 -20.19 9.57 -11.42
CA GLN A 143 -19.28 8.60 -12.01
C GLN A 143 -19.16 7.34 -11.13
N THR A 144 -18.66 6.25 -11.71
CA THR A 144 -18.42 4.98 -11.02
C THR A 144 -16.94 4.78 -10.69
N LEU A 145 -16.65 4.53 -9.42
CA LEU A 145 -15.36 4.08 -8.93
C LEU A 145 -15.35 2.56 -8.73
N GLY A 146 -14.52 1.87 -9.50
CA GLY A 146 -14.15 0.47 -9.30
C GLY A 146 -13.00 0.33 -8.30
N ILE A 147 -13.06 -0.66 -7.42
CA ILE A 147 -11.98 -0.97 -6.47
C ILE A 147 -11.66 -2.47 -6.56
N LEU A 148 -10.45 -2.82 -7.01
CA LEU A 148 -9.92 -4.19 -6.96
C LEU A 148 -9.12 -4.37 -5.67
N GLY A 149 -9.66 -5.16 -4.73
CA GLY A 149 -9.11 -5.34 -3.39
C GLY A 149 -9.82 -4.44 -2.38
N PHE A 150 -10.62 -5.05 -1.50
CA PHE A 150 -11.44 -4.33 -0.53
C PHE A 150 -11.06 -4.67 0.92
N GLY A 151 -9.84 -4.26 1.27
CA GLY A 151 -9.30 -4.21 2.63
C GLY A 151 -9.41 -2.82 3.25
N SER A 152 -8.53 -2.48 4.20
CA SER A 152 -8.58 -1.19 4.91
C SER A 152 -8.50 0.04 3.98
N ILE A 153 -7.64 -0.02 2.95
CA ILE A 153 -7.50 1.02 1.92
C ILE A 153 -8.80 1.16 1.12
N GLY A 154 -9.32 0.04 0.59
CA GLY A 154 -10.54 0.02 -0.21
C GLY A 154 -11.76 0.54 0.55
N SER A 155 -11.92 0.16 1.83
CA SER A 155 -13.00 0.65 2.68
C SER A 155 -12.89 2.15 2.96
N SER A 156 -11.68 2.66 3.23
CA SER A 156 -11.45 4.10 3.45
C SER A 156 -11.75 4.91 2.18
N LEU A 157 -11.25 4.44 1.03
CA LEU A 157 -11.49 5.06 -0.27
C LEU A 157 -12.98 5.06 -0.63
N ALA A 158 -13.67 3.93 -0.48
CA ALA A 158 -15.09 3.82 -0.78
C ALA A 158 -15.93 4.80 0.05
N THR A 159 -15.63 4.91 1.34
CA THR A 159 -16.33 5.84 2.24
C THR A 159 -16.21 7.29 1.76
N LYS A 160 -14.99 7.73 1.43
CA LYS A 160 -14.72 9.09 0.93
C LYS A 160 -15.33 9.31 -0.47
N ALA A 161 -15.20 8.34 -1.38
CA ALA A 161 -15.75 8.42 -2.72
C ALA A 161 -17.28 8.56 -2.72
N LYS A 162 -17.98 7.79 -1.88
CA LYS A 162 -19.43 7.92 -1.71
C LYS A 162 -19.83 9.30 -1.20
N ALA A 163 -19.09 9.87 -0.26
CA ALA A 163 -19.33 11.23 0.23
C ALA A 163 -19.20 12.30 -0.87
N LEU A 164 -18.40 12.03 -1.91
CA LEU A 164 -18.27 12.86 -3.11
C LEU A 164 -19.36 12.60 -4.18
N GLY A 165 -20.27 11.65 -3.92
CA GLY A 165 -21.35 11.28 -4.81
C GLY A 165 -20.95 10.35 -5.96
N LEU A 166 -19.85 9.62 -5.83
CA LEU A 166 -19.49 8.52 -6.73
C LEU A 166 -20.31 7.27 -6.40
N ARG A 167 -20.70 6.51 -7.44
CA ARG A 167 -21.12 5.12 -7.29
C ARG A 167 -19.88 4.26 -7.05
N VAL A 168 -19.90 3.33 -6.11
CA VAL A 168 -18.73 2.49 -5.81
C VAL A 168 -19.07 1.03 -6.02
N ILE A 169 -18.25 0.37 -6.83
CA ILE A 169 -18.29 -1.06 -7.09
C ILE A 169 -16.94 -1.68 -6.75
N ALA A 170 -16.92 -2.83 -6.08
CA ALA A 170 -15.69 -3.45 -5.61
C ALA A 170 -15.63 -4.95 -5.93
N LEU A 171 -14.43 -5.43 -6.18
CA LEU A 171 -14.13 -6.85 -6.30
C LEU A 171 -13.09 -7.25 -5.25
N ARG A 172 -13.34 -8.32 -4.51
CA ARG A 172 -12.34 -8.96 -3.65
C ARG A 172 -12.54 -10.47 -3.63
N GLN A 173 -11.51 -11.19 -3.17
CA GLN A 173 -11.54 -12.66 -3.08
C GLN A 173 -12.50 -13.17 -1.99
N SER A 174 -12.75 -12.40 -0.93
CA SER A 174 -13.57 -12.84 0.22
C SER A 174 -15.05 -12.60 -0.02
N ASP A 175 -15.87 -13.62 0.25
CA ASP A 175 -17.34 -13.59 0.22
C ASP A 175 -17.98 -12.86 1.41
N THR A 176 -17.16 -12.39 2.36
CA THR A 176 -17.67 -11.58 3.47
C THR A 176 -18.34 -10.32 2.91
N PRO A 177 -19.35 -9.72 3.57
CA PRO A 177 -19.88 -8.42 3.17
C PRO A 177 -18.79 -7.33 3.18
N LEU A 178 -18.84 -6.41 2.21
CA LEU A 178 -17.82 -5.36 2.03
C LEU A 178 -17.71 -4.43 3.25
N GLY A 179 -18.75 -4.34 4.09
CA GLY A 179 -18.70 -3.61 5.37
C GLY A 179 -18.88 -2.10 5.25
N VAL A 180 -19.06 -1.58 4.03
CA VAL A 180 -19.45 -0.19 3.75
C VAL A 180 -20.80 -0.23 3.04
N GLU A 181 -21.82 0.35 3.65
CA GLU A 181 -23.18 0.40 3.07
C GLU A 181 -23.14 1.05 1.68
N GLY A 182 -23.94 0.55 0.73
CA GLY A 182 -24.08 1.13 -0.61
C GLY A 182 -22.84 0.98 -1.51
N VAL A 183 -21.89 0.12 -1.15
CA VAL A 183 -20.87 -0.36 -2.08
C VAL A 183 -21.38 -1.63 -2.75
N GLU A 184 -21.34 -1.67 -4.08
CA GLU A 184 -21.79 -2.80 -4.87
C GLU A 184 -20.66 -3.83 -5.05
N THR A 185 -21.02 -5.11 -5.19
CA THR A 185 -20.06 -6.18 -5.49
C THR A 185 -20.00 -6.42 -7.00
N ALA A 186 -18.81 -6.36 -7.59
CA ALA A 186 -18.60 -6.79 -8.96
C ALA A 186 -18.67 -8.32 -9.07
N ARG A 187 -19.30 -8.81 -10.15
CA ARG A 187 -19.40 -10.25 -10.45
C ARG A 187 -18.05 -10.90 -10.71
N ASP A 188 -17.23 -10.21 -11.49
CA ASP A 188 -15.88 -10.61 -11.86
C ASP A 188 -15.06 -9.37 -12.23
N ILE A 189 -13.79 -9.56 -12.61
CA ILE A 189 -12.90 -8.46 -12.96
C ILE A 189 -13.31 -7.77 -14.27
N HIS A 190 -13.92 -8.48 -15.22
CA HIS A 190 -14.38 -7.88 -16.47
C HIS A 190 -15.56 -6.94 -16.24
N HIS A 191 -16.50 -7.35 -15.39
CA HIS A 191 -17.60 -6.50 -14.93
C HIS A 191 -17.07 -5.26 -14.21
N LEU A 192 -16.04 -5.40 -13.36
CA LEU A 192 -15.42 -4.27 -12.68
C LEU A 192 -14.85 -3.26 -13.69
N PHE A 193 -14.12 -3.73 -14.70
CA PHE A 193 -13.51 -2.88 -15.73
C PHE A 193 -14.55 -2.24 -16.67
N ALA A 194 -15.62 -2.95 -17.00
CA ALA A 194 -16.68 -2.47 -17.89
C ALA A 194 -17.56 -1.38 -17.26
N GLU A 195 -17.73 -1.41 -15.94
CA GLU A 195 -18.62 -0.48 -15.21
C GLU A 195 -17.93 0.79 -14.70
N SER A 196 -16.60 0.79 -14.64
CA SER A 196 -15.83 1.84 -13.95
C SER A 196 -15.45 3.01 -14.85
N ASP A 197 -15.62 4.24 -14.35
CA ASP A 197 -15.01 5.44 -14.93
C ASP A 197 -13.57 5.64 -14.40
N HIS A 198 -13.38 5.32 -13.12
CA HIS A 198 -12.08 5.23 -12.46
C HIS A 198 -11.96 3.86 -11.80
N LEU A 199 -10.81 3.20 -11.90
CA LEU A 199 -10.58 1.90 -11.29
C LEU A 199 -9.28 1.89 -10.50
N VAL A 200 -9.37 1.65 -9.19
CA VAL A 200 -8.24 1.63 -8.26
C VAL A 200 -7.85 0.19 -7.94
N LEU A 201 -6.58 -0.15 -8.18
CA LEU A 201 -5.97 -1.41 -7.76
C LEU A 201 -5.38 -1.25 -6.35
N ALA A 202 -5.95 -1.98 -5.39
CA ALA A 202 -5.60 -2.01 -3.98
C ALA A 202 -5.40 -3.46 -3.45
N ALA A 203 -5.26 -4.44 -4.35
CA ALA A 203 -5.09 -5.85 -4.03
C ALA A 203 -3.61 -6.19 -3.74
N PRO A 204 -3.30 -7.16 -2.86
CA PRO A 204 -1.93 -7.62 -2.66
C PRO A 204 -1.41 -8.33 -3.92
N LEU A 205 -0.09 -8.28 -4.14
CA LEU A 205 0.57 -9.11 -5.14
C LEU A 205 0.85 -10.50 -4.56
N THR A 206 0.27 -11.50 -5.19
CA THR A 206 0.40 -12.92 -4.85
C THR A 206 0.59 -13.69 -6.16
N PRO A 207 0.96 -14.98 -6.13
CA PRO A 207 0.98 -15.80 -7.35
C PRO A 207 -0.36 -15.77 -8.12
N GLY A 208 -1.50 -15.67 -7.41
CA GLY A 208 -2.83 -15.63 -8.02
C GLY A 208 -3.26 -14.24 -8.53
N THR A 209 -2.57 -13.17 -8.17
CA THR A 209 -2.89 -11.80 -8.62
C THR A 209 -1.82 -11.20 -9.54
N ARG A 210 -0.71 -11.91 -9.77
CA ARG A 210 0.33 -11.49 -10.72
C ARG A 210 -0.25 -11.43 -12.14
N HIS A 211 -0.07 -10.28 -12.79
CA HIS A 211 -0.61 -9.94 -14.11
C HIS A 211 -2.11 -10.26 -14.25
N LEU A 212 -2.86 -10.15 -13.15
CA LEU A 212 -4.30 -10.33 -13.17
C LEU A 212 -4.95 -9.30 -14.10
N VAL A 213 -4.40 -8.08 -14.16
CA VAL A 213 -4.78 -7.07 -15.16
C VAL A 213 -3.91 -7.28 -16.40
N ASN A 214 -4.34 -8.21 -17.25
CA ASN A 214 -3.73 -8.54 -18.53
C ASN A 214 -4.49 -7.91 -19.71
N ALA A 215 -4.06 -8.20 -20.95
CA ALA A 215 -4.67 -7.70 -22.17
C ALA A 215 -6.18 -8.01 -22.29
N GLN A 216 -6.62 -9.20 -21.85
CA GLN A 216 -8.04 -9.59 -21.92
C GLN A 216 -8.90 -8.78 -20.94
N VAL A 217 -8.39 -8.55 -19.72
CA VAL A 217 -9.07 -7.69 -18.74
C VAL A 217 -9.11 -6.24 -19.21
N LEU A 218 -7.98 -5.71 -19.70
CA LEU A 218 -7.91 -4.35 -20.22
C LEU A 218 -8.85 -4.13 -21.42
N ALA A 219 -9.04 -5.12 -22.27
CA ALA A 219 -9.99 -5.05 -23.40
C ALA A 219 -11.45 -4.94 -22.97
N SER A 220 -11.81 -5.33 -21.74
CA SER A 220 -13.16 -5.17 -21.19
C SER A 220 -13.41 -3.79 -20.57
N ALA A 221 -12.41 -2.90 -20.55
CA ALA A 221 -12.54 -1.58 -19.96
C ALA A 221 -13.60 -0.74 -20.67
N LYS A 222 -14.35 0.02 -19.86
CA LYS A 222 -15.16 1.12 -20.36
C LYS A 222 -14.30 2.10 -21.18
N PRO A 223 -14.74 2.57 -22.36
CA PRO A 223 -14.03 3.60 -23.11
C PRO A 223 -13.76 4.84 -22.25
N GLY A 224 -12.50 5.26 -22.17
CA GLY A 224 -12.07 6.40 -21.35
C GLY A 224 -11.78 6.05 -19.88
N LEU A 225 -11.78 4.77 -19.49
CA LEU A 225 -11.44 4.34 -18.13
C LEU A 225 -10.08 4.91 -17.69
N HIS A 226 -10.05 5.46 -16.48
CA HIS A 226 -8.82 5.84 -15.78
C HIS A 226 -8.41 4.73 -14.81
N LEU A 227 -7.31 4.04 -15.11
CA LEU A 227 -6.73 3.03 -14.24
C LEU A 227 -5.76 3.66 -13.24
N ILE A 228 -5.87 3.29 -11.96
CA ILE A 228 -5.03 3.80 -10.88
C ILE A 228 -4.41 2.60 -10.15
N ASN A 229 -3.08 2.48 -10.15
CA ASN A 229 -2.39 1.42 -9.42
C ASN A 229 -1.63 2.00 -8.23
N ILE A 230 -2.12 1.70 -7.01
CA ILE A 230 -1.53 2.09 -5.70
C ILE A 230 -1.15 0.86 -4.88
N ALA A 231 -1.05 -0.30 -5.53
CA ALA A 231 -0.78 -1.58 -4.89
C ALA A 231 0.62 -2.10 -5.24
N ARG A 232 0.76 -2.85 -6.34
CA ARG A 232 2.04 -3.35 -6.84
C ARG A 232 2.06 -3.34 -8.36
N GLY A 233 3.22 -3.05 -8.96
CA GLY A 233 3.40 -3.04 -10.42
C GLY A 233 3.03 -4.39 -11.06
N GLY A 234 3.50 -5.49 -10.47
CA GLY A 234 3.26 -6.85 -10.96
C GLY A 234 1.80 -7.32 -10.96
N LEU A 235 0.82 -6.51 -10.53
CA LEU A 235 -0.60 -6.79 -10.78
C LEU A 235 -1.00 -6.57 -12.24
N VAL A 236 -0.26 -5.71 -12.94
CA VAL A 236 -0.57 -5.26 -14.30
C VAL A 236 0.51 -5.75 -15.24
N ASP A 237 0.09 -6.36 -16.35
CA ASP A 237 0.98 -6.55 -17.50
C ASP A 237 1.22 -5.17 -18.14
N GLN A 238 2.42 -4.61 -17.96
CA GLN A 238 2.76 -3.25 -18.40
C GLN A 238 2.78 -3.08 -19.92
N ASP A 239 3.15 -4.13 -20.65
CA ASP A 239 3.15 -4.07 -22.12
C ASP A 239 1.71 -4.09 -22.64
N ALA A 240 0.86 -4.93 -22.04
CA ALA A 240 -0.57 -4.91 -22.32
C ALA A 240 -1.22 -3.57 -21.95
N LEU A 241 -0.80 -2.94 -20.84
CA LEU A 241 -1.26 -1.61 -20.43
C LEU A 241 -0.90 -0.55 -21.47
N LEU A 242 0.36 -0.50 -21.92
CA LEU A 242 0.80 0.44 -22.96
C LEU A 242 0.00 0.25 -24.25
N ASN A 243 -0.18 -0.99 -24.70
CA ASN A 243 -0.99 -1.27 -25.87
C ASN A 243 -2.46 -0.84 -25.70
N ALA A 244 -3.04 -1.05 -24.52
CA ALA A 244 -4.42 -0.63 -24.23
C ALA A 244 -4.59 0.89 -24.17
N LEU A 245 -3.54 1.64 -23.78
CA LEU A 245 -3.54 3.10 -23.81
C LEU A 245 -3.37 3.66 -25.23
N ASP A 246 -2.56 3.02 -26.05
CA ASP A 246 -2.29 3.43 -27.43
C ASP A 246 -3.48 3.10 -28.36
N HIS A 247 -3.99 1.87 -28.28
CA HIS A 247 -4.91 1.30 -29.26
C HIS A 247 -6.23 0.80 -28.66
N GLY A 248 -6.36 0.81 -27.32
CA GLY A 248 -7.48 0.22 -26.62
C GLY A 248 -8.46 1.25 -26.03
N PRO A 249 -9.43 0.77 -25.23
CA PRO A 249 -10.44 1.61 -24.60
C PRO A 249 -9.90 2.46 -23.42
N LEU A 250 -8.67 2.23 -22.96
CA LEU A 250 -8.17 2.88 -21.74
C LEU A 250 -7.84 4.35 -22.01
N GLY A 251 -8.41 5.24 -21.18
CA GLY A 251 -8.25 6.69 -21.31
C GLY A 251 -6.96 7.20 -20.69
N PHE A 252 -6.60 6.66 -19.52
CA PHE A 252 -5.50 7.17 -18.71
C PHE A 252 -5.00 6.16 -17.68
N ALA A 253 -3.76 6.31 -17.23
CA ALA A 253 -3.21 5.53 -16.12
C ALA A 253 -2.42 6.41 -15.13
N SER A 254 -2.76 6.33 -13.84
CA SER A 254 -1.97 6.88 -12.75
C SER A 254 -1.32 5.73 -11.96
N LEU A 255 0.00 5.62 -12.01
CA LEU A 255 0.74 4.50 -11.44
C LEU A 255 1.67 5.01 -10.34
N ASP A 256 1.40 4.65 -9.09
CA ASP A 256 2.36 4.85 -7.99
C ASP A 256 3.39 3.73 -7.91
N VAL A 257 3.15 2.63 -8.61
CA VAL A 257 3.98 1.43 -8.58
C VAL A 257 4.16 0.87 -9.99
N THR A 258 5.33 0.29 -10.23
CA THR A 258 5.74 -0.29 -11.52
C THR A 258 6.52 -1.58 -11.29
N GLU A 259 6.88 -2.27 -12.36
CA GLU A 259 7.76 -3.44 -12.33
C GLU A 259 8.75 -3.33 -13.50
N PRO A 260 10.07 -3.22 -13.25
CA PRO A 260 10.73 -3.09 -11.94
C PRO A 260 10.56 -1.69 -11.29
N GLU A 261 11.09 -1.52 -10.08
CA GLU A 261 11.20 -0.23 -9.40
C GLU A 261 12.65 0.06 -8.98
N PRO A 262 13.27 1.16 -9.46
CA PRO A 262 12.76 2.09 -10.48
C PRO A 262 12.68 1.44 -11.87
N LEU A 263 11.88 2.03 -12.76
CA LEU A 263 11.89 1.65 -14.18
C LEU A 263 13.26 1.98 -14.81
N PRO A 264 13.69 1.21 -15.83
CA PRO A 264 14.89 1.55 -16.59
C PRO A 264 14.81 2.93 -17.24
N GLU A 265 15.95 3.59 -17.41
CA GLU A 265 16.03 4.87 -18.12
C GLU A 265 15.43 4.74 -19.53
N GLY A 266 14.66 5.75 -19.95
CA GLY A 266 14.01 5.76 -21.26
C GLY A 266 12.78 4.85 -21.40
N HIS A 267 12.34 4.18 -20.32
CA HIS A 267 11.12 3.36 -20.36
C HIS A 267 9.90 4.18 -20.80
N ARG A 268 9.07 3.63 -21.70
CA ARG A 268 7.95 4.35 -22.34
C ARG A 268 6.95 4.96 -21.36
N LEU A 269 6.72 4.32 -20.20
CA LEU A 269 5.81 4.85 -19.17
C LEU A 269 6.23 6.24 -18.66
N TYR A 270 7.51 6.60 -18.71
CA TYR A 270 7.96 7.95 -18.31
C TYR A 270 7.47 9.05 -19.25
N SER A 271 7.38 8.76 -20.56
CA SER A 271 7.05 9.76 -21.59
C SER A 271 5.65 9.60 -22.19
N HIS A 272 4.91 8.57 -21.80
CA HIS A 272 3.59 8.28 -22.38
C HIS A 272 2.57 9.37 -21.98
N PRO A 273 1.89 10.03 -22.93
CA PRO A 273 1.06 11.22 -22.64
C PRO A 273 -0.13 10.92 -21.71
N LYS A 274 -0.65 9.69 -21.77
CA LYS A 274 -1.76 9.19 -20.95
C LYS A 274 -1.33 8.51 -19.63
N VAL A 275 -0.06 8.66 -19.24
CA VAL A 275 0.46 8.07 -17.99
C VAL A 275 0.92 9.17 -17.04
N ARG A 276 0.68 8.96 -15.74
CA ARG A 276 1.30 9.72 -14.65
C ARG A 276 1.96 8.73 -13.70
N LEU A 277 3.21 8.98 -13.38
CA LEU A 277 3.99 8.16 -12.44
C LEU A 277 4.21 8.92 -11.14
N SER A 278 4.10 8.21 -10.02
CA SER A 278 4.66 8.63 -8.74
C SER A 278 5.61 7.56 -8.20
N PRO A 279 6.62 7.93 -7.40
CA PRO A 279 7.71 7.02 -7.04
C PRO A 279 7.38 6.19 -5.79
N HIS A 280 6.30 5.41 -5.82
CA HIS A 280 5.86 4.52 -4.73
C HIS A 280 5.75 5.25 -3.38
N THR A 281 5.01 6.34 -3.39
CA THR A 281 4.93 7.29 -2.27
C THR A 281 3.51 7.50 -1.74
N SER A 282 2.48 6.88 -2.32
CA SER A 282 1.07 7.08 -1.89
C SER A 282 0.84 6.75 -0.41
N ALA A 283 1.63 5.84 0.16
CA ALA A 283 1.58 5.46 1.56
C ALA A 283 2.39 6.36 2.50
N ILE A 284 3.29 7.19 1.97
CA ILE A 284 4.22 7.99 2.77
C ILE A 284 3.50 9.25 3.24
N SER A 285 3.33 9.39 4.55
CA SER A 285 2.63 10.51 5.19
C SER A 285 3.49 11.15 6.27
N THR A 286 3.34 12.46 6.45
CA THR A 286 3.94 13.20 7.57
C THR A 286 3.47 12.70 8.94
N LYS A 287 2.35 11.97 9.00
CA LYS A 287 1.82 11.31 10.21
C LYS A 287 2.05 9.80 10.23
N GLY A 288 2.77 9.24 9.27
CA GLY A 288 2.95 7.79 9.14
C GLY A 288 3.60 7.17 10.38
N GLY A 289 4.58 7.86 10.98
CA GLY A 289 5.23 7.41 12.21
C GLY A 289 4.27 7.26 13.39
N GLU A 290 3.36 8.23 13.59
CA GLU A 290 2.37 8.18 14.67
C GLU A 290 1.43 6.97 14.51
N ALA A 291 0.91 6.76 13.29
CA ALA A 291 0.01 5.65 12.99
C ALA A 291 0.68 4.27 13.13
N ILE A 292 1.96 4.16 12.75
CA ILE A 292 2.74 2.93 12.97
C ILE A 292 2.97 2.68 14.46
N ALA A 293 3.27 3.74 15.22
CA ALA A 293 3.45 3.64 16.67
C ALA A 293 2.14 3.24 17.38
N ASP A 294 0.97 3.72 16.93
CA ASP A 294 -0.33 3.29 17.45
C ASP A 294 -0.53 1.78 17.30
N ILE A 295 -0.25 1.23 16.11
CA ILE A 295 -0.37 -0.21 15.86
C ILE A 295 0.62 -1.01 16.73
N LEU A 296 1.88 -0.56 16.80
CA LEU A 296 2.90 -1.21 17.62
C LEU A 296 2.46 -1.24 19.09
N LEU A 297 1.95 -0.13 19.62
CA LEU A 297 1.57 -0.03 21.04
C LEU A 297 0.31 -0.85 21.35
N ASP A 298 -0.69 -0.89 20.48
CA ASP A 298 -1.85 -1.77 20.67
C ASP A 298 -1.45 -3.25 20.66
N ASN A 299 -0.59 -3.65 19.71
CA ASN A 299 -0.05 -5.01 19.68
C ASN A 299 0.87 -5.30 20.86
N LEU A 300 1.58 -4.30 21.40
CA LEU A 300 2.41 -4.48 22.59
C LEU A 300 1.55 -4.83 23.81
N GLU A 301 0.45 -4.12 24.04
CA GLU A 301 -0.47 -4.45 25.14
C GLU A 301 -1.03 -5.87 24.99
N ARG A 302 -1.42 -6.25 23.78
CA ARG A 302 -1.88 -7.61 23.47
C ARG A 302 -0.81 -8.65 23.73
N PHE A 303 0.41 -8.40 23.27
CA PHE A 303 1.55 -9.28 23.44
C PHE A 303 1.85 -9.53 24.92
N LEU A 304 1.90 -8.46 25.72
CA LEU A 304 2.15 -8.54 27.17
C LEU A 304 1.01 -9.26 27.91
N ALA A 305 -0.23 -9.11 27.44
CA ALA A 305 -1.40 -9.78 27.97
C ALA A 305 -1.60 -11.23 27.45
N GLY A 306 -0.75 -11.72 26.55
CA GLY A 306 -0.91 -13.03 25.91
C GLY A 306 -2.15 -13.13 25.02
N GLN A 307 -2.66 -12.01 24.52
CA GLN A 307 -3.81 -11.93 23.63
C GLN A 307 -3.39 -12.10 22.16
N PRO A 308 -4.32 -12.50 21.27
CA PRO A 308 -4.06 -12.52 19.84
C PRO A 308 -3.62 -11.15 19.31
N LEU A 309 -2.50 -11.14 18.62
CA LEU A 309 -1.96 -9.96 17.94
C LEU A 309 -2.80 -9.64 16.69
N HIS A 310 -2.92 -8.36 16.40
CA HIS A 310 -3.50 -7.89 15.15
C HIS A 310 -2.50 -7.98 14.00
N ASN A 311 -3.02 -8.03 12.78
CA ASN A 311 -2.25 -7.90 11.55
C ASN A 311 -1.12 -8.93 11.40
N LEU A 312 -1.30 -10.14 11.94
CA LEU A 312 -0.39 -11.26 11.69
C LEU A 312 -0.24 -11.48 10.19
N ALA A 313 1.02 -11.51 9.72
CA ALA A 313 1.37 -11.82 8.35
C ALA A 313 1.07 -13.28 8.04
N ASP A 314 0.42 -13.56 6.91
CA ASP A 314 0.21 -14.92 6.42
C ASP A 314 1.02 -15.15 5.14
N ARG A 315 2.16 -15.83 5.27
CA ARG A 315 3.04 -16.14 4.14
C ARG A 315 2.37 -17.02 3.10
N THR A 316 1.45 -17.89 3.50
CA THR A 316 0.73 -18.80 2.58
C THR A 316 -0.21 -17.99 1.68
N ARG A 317 -0.84 -16.96 2.25
CA ARG A 317 -1.72 -16.04 1.50
C ARG A 317 -0.95 -14.93 0.79
N GLY A 318 0.27 -14.63 1.24
CA GLY A 318 1.14 -13.59 0.67
C GLY A 318 0.84 -12.18 1.18
N TYR A 319 0.16 -12.02 2.32
CA TYR A 319 -0.18 -10.71 2.92
C TYR A 319 -0.53 -10.76 4.40
#